data_AF-A0A397C967-F1
#
_entry.id   AF-A0A397C967-F1
#
_cell.length_a   1.000
_cell.length_b   1.000
_cell.length_c   1.000
_cell.angle_alpha   90.00
_cell.angle_beta   90.00
_cell.angle_gamma   90.00
#
_symmetry.space_group_name_H-M   'P 1'
#
loop_
_entity.id
_entity.type
_entity.pdbx_description
1 polymer ?
#
loop_
_entity_poly.entity_id
_entity_poly.type
_entity_poly.pdbx_seq_one_letter_code
_entity_poly.pdbx_strand_id
1 'polypeptide(L)'
;MSVAATAERVRVYCRIRPYIAQACPEADDESSTFVTGASASSRRHVCVQPTSVSTLTFQDNDTKEFGFDRCFADDCSQEAVYEAAAKDLVLVRWKTHTMVGTSLDGGHADAGIIPRCLRDLFEQRRQSPVATTTKGMRQKGLGAQLRASYVQVYCERVFDLLLDPTISCTNNSQNALQIRETDDRGVYIDGVTLRPVSSVQECVALMEQGNANRTVATTAMNAHSSRSHAILTIHVTTSVKTDGGPEDGCDVYRSQLNLVDLAGLLQYSLGGNAKTALVLTVNPDASEASECHATLQFGQRAMKVQVTATVNVVPDYKRLVDELQVRQNTLDAVDPLEIRKHAKLDAQGDRLNEMDMELQTSKQCQAVLQIFCRRRYDQQLVTHKHVANRANQEWHNVEHELSAERTAHLATIAEVRDAKEKLGTLPDKPP
;
A
#
# COMPACT_ATOMS: atom_id res chain seq x y z
N MET A 1 -7.55 6.30 -12.97
CA MET A 1 -8.23 5.80 -11.76
C MET A 1 -7.50 4.54 -11.32
N SER A 2 -6.71 4.60 -10.24
CA SER A 2 -6.00 3.42 -9.74
C SER A 2 -7.03 2.46 -9.12
N VAL A 3 -7.02 1.22 -9.58
CA VAL A 3 -7.73 0.14 -8.89
C VAL A 3 -7.05 0.00 -7.53
N ALA A 4 -7.81 0.20 -6.44
CA ALA A 4 -7.28 0.11 -5.09
C ALA A 4 -6.62 -1.27 -4.89
N ALA A 5 -5.36 -1.27 -4.45
CA ALA A 5 -4.63 -2.50 -4.19
C ALA A 5 -5.24 -3.18 -2.95
N THR A 6 -6.01 -4.24 -3.16
CA THR A 6 -6.53 -5.06 -2.07
C THR A 6 -5.43 -5.96 -1.54
N ALA A 7 -5.13 -5.84 -0.24
CA ALA A 7 -4.29 -6.79 0.46
C ALA A 7 -5.01 -8.15 0.50
N GLU A 8 -4.39 -9.18 -0.07
CA GLU A 8 -4.86 -10.56 -0.03
C GLU A 8 -3.87 -11.41 0.77
N ARG A 9 -4.30 -12.55 1.31
CA ARG A 9 -3.36 -13.53 1.91
C ARG A 9 -2.89 -14.54 0.87
N VAL A 10 -1.73 -15.15 1.10
CA VAL A 10 -1.28 -16.31 0.31
C VAL A 10 -2.31 -17.44 0.42
N ARG A 11 -2.79 -17.94 -0.72
CA ARG A 11 -3.72 -19.08 -0.76
C ARG A 11 -2.93 -20.37 -0.65
N VAL A 12 -3.29 -21.23 0.29
CA VAL A 12 -2.56 -22.47 0.56
C VAL A 12 -3.48 -23.67 0.36
N TYR A 13 -3.04 -24.59 -0.49
CA TYR A 13 -3.74 -25.84 -0.76
C TYR A 13 -2.87 -27.01 -0.32
N CYS A 14 -3.49 -28.12 0.08
CA CYS A 14 -2.77 -29.34 0.41
C CYS A 14 -3.22 -30.48 -0.53
N ARG A 15 -2.27 -31.25 -1.05
CA ARG A 15 -2.52 -32.42 -1.90
C ARG A 15 -1.85 -33.64 -1.30
N ILE A 16 -2.65 -34.65 -1.02
CA ILE A 16 -2.19 -35.97 -0.59
C ILE A 16 -1.83 -36.77 -1.85
N ARG A 17 -0.66 -37.41 -1.87
CA ARG A 17 -0.26 -38.29 -2.98
C ARG A 17 -0.91 -39.68 -2.82
N PRO A 18 -1.27 -40.38 -3.91
CA PRO A 18 -1.57 -41.79 -3.85
C PRO A 18 -0.46 -42.59 -3.17
N TYR A 19 -0.86 -43.55 -2.33
CA TYR A 19 0.08 -44.52 -1.78
C TYR A 19 0.66 -45.39 -2.90
N ILE A 20 1.98 -45.55 -2.91
CA ILE A 20 2.69 -46.34 -3.94
C ILE A 20 3.32 -47.54 -3.24
N ALA A 21 2.66 -48.70 -3.32
CA ALA A 21 3.09 -49.94 -2.68
C ALA A 21 4.52 -50.40 -3.09
N GLN A 22 4.97 -50.06 -4.31
CA GLN A 22 6.30 -50.43 -4.81
C GLN A 22 7.47 -49.69 -4.12
N ALA A 23 7.24 -48.59 -3.42
CA ALA A 23 8.30 -47.86 -2.72
C ALA A 23 8.66 -48.47 -1.36
N CYS A 24 7.78 -49.30 -0.79
CA CYS A 24 7.94 -49.92 0.53
C CYS A 24 7.31 -51.33 0.53
N PRO A 25 8.06 -52.38 0.12
CA PRO A 25 7.54 -53.75 0.03
C PRO A 25 7.31 -54.43 1.40
N GLU A 26 7.60 -53.76 2.52
CA GLU A 26 7.55 -54.33 3.88
C GLU A 26 6.35 -53.85 4.73
N ALA A 27 5.47 -52.99 4.20
CA ALA A 27 4.34 -52.46 4.96
C ALA A 27 3.05 -53.22 4.65
N ASP A 28 2.56 -54.00 5.62
CA ASP A 28 1.27 -54.68 5.59
C ASP A 28 0.09 -53.70 5.39
N ASP A 29 -0.93 -54.21 4.71
CA ASP A 29 -2.18 -53.55 4.27
C ASP A 29 -2.79 -52.56 5.29
N GLU A 30 -3.18 -51.39 4.76
CA GLU A 30 -4.09 -50.38 5.32
C GLU A 30 -3.77 -49.73 6.69
N SER A 31 -2.85 -50.26 7.48
CA SER A 31 -2.57 -49.80 8.86
C SER A 31 -1.42 -48.78 8.99
N SER A 32 -0.76 -48.42 7.89
CA SER A 32 0.45 -47.58 7.87
C SER A 32 0.24 -46.14 7.37
N THR A 33 -0.97 -45.77 6.96
CA THR A 33 -1.27 -44.41 6.46
C THR A 33 -1.32 -43.38 7.59
N PHE A 34 -0.34 -42.48 7.58
CA PHE A 34 -0.14 -41.40 8.56
C PHE A 34 -1.03 -40.17 8.29
N VAL A 35 -1.47 -40.01 7.04
CA VAL A 35 -2.34 -38.91 6.59
C VAL A 35 -3.68 -39.48 6.12
N THR A 36 -4.70 -39.43 6.96
CA THR A 36 -6.06 -39.83 6.59
C THR A 36 -6.81 -38.63 6.02
N GLY A 37 -7.39 -38.82 4.84
CA GLY A 37 -8.00 -37.76 4.06
C GLY A 37 -9.19 -37.06 4.75
N ALA A 38 -9.40 -35.81 4.34
CA ALA A 38 -10.56 -34.99 4.63
C ALA A 38 -11.86 -35.82 4.59
N SER A 39 -12.52 -36.02 5.73
CA SER A 39 -13.89 -36.55 5.76
C SER A 39 -14.75 -35.83 4.72
N ALA A 40 -15.67 -36.54 4.06
CA ALA A 40 -16.53 -36.01 3.00
C ALA A 40 -17.26 -34.69 3.38
N SER A 41 -17.33 -34.37 4.67
CA SER A 41 -17.88 -33.13 5.23
C SER A 41 -16.91 -31.93 5.28
N SER A 42 -15.58 -32.11 5.15
CA SER A 42 -14.60 -31.04 5.40
C SER A 42 -13.39 -31.08 4.44
N ARG A 43 -13.57 -30.67 3.18
CA ARG A 43 -12.51 -30.50 2.14
C ARG A 43 -11.43 -29.45 2.46
N ARG A 44 -11.29 -29.05 3.72
CA ARG A 44 -10.38 -27.98 4.19
C ARG A 44 -9.39 -28.45 5.25
N HIS A 45 -9.52 -29.68 5.76
CA HIS A 45 -8.66 -30.16 6.84
C HIS A 45 -7.89 -31.40 6.39
N VAL A 46 -6.66 -31.51 6.86
CA VAL A 46 -5.84 -32.73 6.76
C VAL A 46 -5.55 -33.21 8.17
N CYS A 47 -5.83 -34.48 8.42
CA CYS A 47 -5.61 -35.12 9.70
C CYS A 47 -4.31 -35.90 9.68
N VAL A 48 -3.55 -35.81 10.77
CA VAL A 48 -2.28 -36.49 10.95
C VAL A 48 -2.37 -37.32 12.23
N GLN A 49 -2.13 -38.63 12.13
CA GLN A 49 -2.26 -39.57 13.24
C GLN A 49 -0.88 -40.08 13.70
N PRO A 50 -0.63 -40.26 15.00
CA PRO A 50 0.57 -40.93 15.47
C PRO A 50 0.58 -42.40 15.05
N THR A 51 1.67 -42.84 14.42
CA THR A 51 1.90 -44.27 14.09
C THR A 51 3.04 -44.80 14.95
N SER A 52 3.01 -46.10 15.30
CA SER A 52 4.06 -46.80 16.08
C SER A 52 5.47 -46.71 15.46
N VAL A 53 5.56 -46.41 14.17
CA VAL A 53 6.81 -46.26 13.39
C VAL A 53 7.33 -44.80 13.37
N SER A 54 6.47 -43.83 13.67
CA SER A 54 6.82 -42.40 13.61
C SER A 54 7.37 -41.89 14.95
N THR A 55 8.47 -41.14 14.94
CA THR A 55 9.07 -40.50 16.12
C THR A 55 8.28 -39.28 16.65
N LEU A 56 7.11 -38.99 16.08
CA LEU A 56 6.28 -37.88 16.48
C LEU A 56 5.42 -38.26 17.69
N THR A 57 5.81 -37.80 18.87
CA THR A 57 5.00 -37.89 20.08
C THR A 57 4.05 -36.69 20.15
N PHE A 58 2.77 -36.91 19.91
CA PHE A 58 1.74 -35.94 20.29
C PHE A 58 1.48 -36.07 21.79
N GLN A 59 1.22 -34.95 22.48
CA GLN A 59 1.07 -34.95 23.94
C GLN A 59 -0.05 -35.88 24.45
N ASP A 60 -1.05 -36.19 23.61
CA ASP A 60 -2.27 -36.88 24.03
C ASP A 60 -2.68 -38.10 23.16
N ASN A 61 -1.80 -38.68 22.33
CA ASN A 61 -2.19 -39.66 21.29
C ASN A 61 -3.27 -39.15 20.29
N ASP A 62 -3.59 -37.86 20.35
CA ASP A 62 -4.65 -37.25 19.56
C ASP A 62 -4.24 -37.00 18.10
N THR A 63 -5.25 -37.09 17.22
CA THR A 63 -5.14 -36.74 15.81
C THR A 63 -4.94 -35.23 15.69
N LYS A 64 -3.91 -34.79 14.95
CA LYS A 64 -3.66 -33.36 14.71
C LYS A 64 -4.28 -32.92 13.40
N GLU A 65 -5.12 -31.88 13.46
CA GLU A 65 -5.78 -31.32 12.29
C GLU A 65 -5.06 -30.07 11.76
N PHE A 66 -4.91 -30.00 10.44
CA PHE A 66 -4.34 -28.86 9.73
C PHE A 66 -5.36 -28.30 8.73
N GLY A 67 -5.84 -27.08 8.97
CA GLY A 67 -6.75 -26.37 8.08
C GLY A 67 -6.03 -25.59 6.97
N PHE A 68 -6.52 -25.71 5.73
CA PHE A 68 -6.07 -25.00 4.54
C PHE A 68 -7.25 -24.45 3.73
N ASP A 69 -6.98 -23.64 2.68
CA ASP A 69 -8.04 -23.11 1.82
C ASP A 69 -8.81 -24.23 1.10
N ARG A 70 -8.08 -25.29 0.69
CA ARG A 70 -8.65 -26.55 0.20
C ARG A 70 -7.63 -27.69 0.26
N CYS A 71 -8.12 -28.89 0.54
CA CYS A 71 -7.34 -30.13 0.57
C CYS A 71 -7.82 -31.08 -0.52
N PHE A 72 -6.88 -31.70 -1.23
CA PHE A 72 -7.10 -32.68 -2.27
C PHE A 72 -6.67 -34.05 -1.75
N ALA A 73 -7.58 -35.02 -1.82
CA ALA A 73 -7.30 -36.41 -1.51
C ALA A 73 -6.43 -37.04 -2.60
N ASP A 74 -6.01 -38.28 -2.35
CA ASP A 74 -5.18 -39.09 -3.23
C ASP A 74 -5.83 -39.40 -4.58
N ASP A 75 -7.15 -39.60 -4.61
CA ASP A 75 -7.96 -39.84 -5.80
C ASP A 75 -8.15 -38.60 -6.70
N CYS A 76 -7.67 -37.43 -6.26
CA CYS A 76 -7.94 -36.18 -6.94
C CYS A 76 -7.14 -36.02 -8.24
N SER A 77 -7.87 -35.77 -9.34
CA SER A 77 -7.29 -35.57 -10.67
C SER A 77 -6.47 -34.28 -10.78
N GLN A 78 -5.51 -34.26 -11.70
CA GLN A 78 -4.69 -33.07 -11.99
C GLN A 78 -5.55 -31.88 -12.45
N GLU A 79 -6.63 -32.15 -13.18
CA GLU A 79 -7.57 -31.13 -13.65
C GLU A 79 -8.31 -30.45 -12.49
N ALA A 80 -8.81 -31.22 -11.52
CA ALA A 80 -9.49 -30.67 -10.35
C ALA A 80 -8.58 -29.79 -9.50
N VAL A 81 -7.29 -30.14 -9.42
CA VAL A 81 -6.24 -29.34 -8.76
C VAL A 81 -6.01 -28.03 -9.52
N TYR A 82 -5.88 -28.09 -10.85
CA TYR A 82 -5.68 -26.92 -11.71
C TYR A 82 -6.85 -25.92 -11.61
N GLU A 83 -8.09 -26.40 -11.75
CA GLU A 83 -9.30 -25.59 -11.72
C GLU A 83 -9.45 -24.86 -10.37
N ALA A 84 -9.09 -25.51 -9.27
CA ALA A 84 -9.27 -24.96 -7.93
C ALA A 84 -8.12 -24.06 -7.44
N ALA A 85 -6.89 -24.27 -7.91
CA ALA A 85 -5.70 -23.63 -7.35
C ALA A 85 -4.89 -22.79 -8.34
N ALA A 86 -5.03 -23.00 -9.65
CA ALA A 86 -4.19 -22.36 -10.66
C ALA A 86 -4.97 -21.54 -11.69
N LYS A 87 -6.21 -21.92 -12.03
CA LYS A 87 -7.00 -21.22 -13.04
C LYS A 87 -7.19 -19.73 -12.78
N ASP A 88 -7.40 -19.37 -11.51
CA ASP A 88 -7.60 -17.98 -11.07
C ASP A 88 -6.29 -17.27 -10.67
N LEU A 89 -5.15 -17.96 -10.68
CA LEU A 89 -3.90 -17.52 -10.05
C LEU A 89 -2.70 -17.64 -10.98
N VAL A 90 -2.07 -16.49 -11.27
CA VAL A 90 -0.89 -16.36 -12.17
C VAL A 90 0.44 -16.52 -11.40
N LEU A 91 0.48 -17.27 -10.30
CA LEU A 91 1.75 -17.68 -9.67
C LEU A 91 1.51 -18.86 -8.74
N VAL A 92 2.13 -20.00 -9.04
CA VAL A 92 1.77 -21.26 -8.38
C VAL A 92 3.01 -22.13 -8.15
N ARG A 93 3.24 -22.51 -6.89
CA ARG A 93 4.41 -23.29 -6.44
C ARG A 93 4.04 -24.76 -6.20
N TRP A 94 4.75 -25.70 -6.84
CA TRP A 94 4.44 -27.14 -6.75
C TRP A 94 5.63 -28.06 -7.05
N LYS A 95 5.50 -29.35 -6.69
CA LYS A 95 6.43 -30.44 -7.06
C LYS A 95 6.25 -30.91 -8.51
N THR A 96 7.31 -31.47 -9.09
CA THR A 96 7.44 -31.90 -10.49
C THR A 96 6.25 -32.70 -11.06
N HIS A 97 5.71 -33.71 -10.35
CA HIS A 97 4.55 -34.48 -10.83
C HIS A 97 3.24 -33.66 -10.89
N THR A 98 3.09 -32.64 -10.04
CA THR A 98 1.92 -31.74 -10.11
C THR A 98 2.15 -30.61 -11.12
N MET A 99 3.41 -30.19 -11.29
CA MET A 99 3.81 -29.17 -12.27
C MET A 99 3.70 -29.67 -13.70
N VAL A 100 4.32 -30.79 -14.00
CA VAL A 100 4.47 -31.32 -15.36
C VAL A 100 3.41 -32.37 -15.64
N GLY A 101 3.12 -33.26 -14.68
CA GLY A 101 2.32 -34.46 -14.92
C GLY A 101 3.17 -35.59 -15.51
N THR A 102 2.52 -36.66 -15.98
CA THR A 102 3.19 -37.74 -16.75
C THR A 102 3.26 -37.43 -18.25
N SER A 103 2.55 -36.39 -18.70
CA SER A 103 2.56 -35.92 -20.09
C SER A 103 2.59 -34.40 -20.13
N LEU A 104 3.36 -33.87 -21.09
CA LEU A 104 3.46 -32.45 -21.41
C LEU A 104 2.35 -31.99 -22.36
N ASP A 105 1.56 -32.92 -22.91
CA ASP A 105 0.37 -32.60 -23.70
C ASP A 105 -0.75 -32.13 -22.78
N GLY A 106 -1.03 -30.83 -22.76
CA GLY A 106 -2.01 -30.24 -21.85
C GLY A 106 -3.41 -30.87 -21.90
N GLY A 107 -3.79 -31.48 -23.03
CA GLY A 107 -5.06 -32.19 -23.22
C GLY A 107 -5.12 -33.60 -22.61
N HIS A 108 -4.01 -34.15 -22.15
CA HIS A 108 -3.97 -35.47 -21.52
C HIS A 108 -4.55 -35.39 -20.10
N ALA A 109 -5.25 -36.44 -19.66
CA ALA A 109 -5.86 -36.50 -18.31
C ALA A 109 -4.81 -36.28 -17.20
N ASP A 110 -3.59 -36.78 -17.42
CA ASP A 110 -2.48 -36.71 -16.46
C ASP A 110 -1.58 -35.48 -16.59
N ALA A 111 -1.88 -34.56 -17.51
CA ALA A 111 -1.11 -33.34 -17.69
C ALA A 111 -1.16 -32.50 -16.41
N GLY A 112 0.00 -31.99 -16.00
CA GLY A 112 0.14 -31.14 -14.81
C GLY A 112 -0.34 -29.71 -15.05
N ILE A 113 -0.05 -28.83 -14.09
CA ILE A 113 -0.49 -27.43 -14.09
C ILE A 113 0.20 -26.60 -15.17
N ILE A 114 1.49 -26.81 -15.41
CA ILE A 114 2.27 -26.05 -16.39
C ILE A 114 1.67 -26.19 -17.81
N PRO A 115 1.49 -27.40 -18.37
CA PRO A 115 0.98 -27.53 -19.74
C PRO A 115 -0.48 -27.06 -19.86
N ARG A 116 -1.30 -27.17 -18.81
CA ARG A 116 -2.67 -26.63 -18.77
C ARG A 116 -2.70 -25.10 -18.75
N CYS A 117 -1.88 -24.49 -17.90
CA CYS A 117 -1.77 -23.03 -17.81
C CYS A 117 -1.24 -22.42 -19.11
N LEU A 118 -0.23 -23.05 -19.73
CA LEU A 118 0.28 -22.63 -21.03
C LEU A 118 -0.80 -22.71 -22.10
N ARG A 119 -1.54 -23.82 -22.20
CA ARG A 119 -2.65 -23.94 -23.16
C ARG A 119 -3.66 -22.83 -22.97
N ASP A 120 -4.14 -22.62 -21.75
CA ASP A 120 -5.15 -21.59 -21.47
C ASP A 120 -4.62 -20.18 -21.78
N LEU A 121 -3.33 -19.91 -21.51
CA LEU A 121 -2.67 -18.64 -21.87
C LEU A 121 -2.62 -18.42 -23.39
N PHE A 122 -2.21 -19.42 -24.15
CA PHE A 122 -2.15 -19.35 -25.62
C PHE A 122 -3.56 -19.32 -26.25
N GLU A 123 -4.54 -19.98 -25.62
CA GLU A 123 -5.94 -19.96 -26.04
C GLU A 123 -6.58 -18.60 -25.76
N GLN A 124 -6.37 -18.01 -24.59
CA GLN A 124 -6.77 -16.63 -24.28
C GLN A 124 -6.14 -15.62 -25.25
N ARG A 125 -4.85 -15.79 -25.59
CA ARG A 125 -4.19 -14.98 -26.63
C ARG A 125 -4.88 -15.11 -27.99
N ARG A 126 -5.29 -16.33 -28.37
CA ARG A 126 -5.96 -16.61 -29.65
C ARG A 126 -7.40 -16.10 -29.67
N GLN A 127 -8.10 -16.13 -28.53
CA GLN A 127 -9.46 -15.63 -28.37
C GLN A 127 -9.54 -14.11 -28.12
N SER A 128 -8.40 -13.46 -27.84
CA SER A 128 -8.29 -12.01 -27.66
C SER A 128 -7.72 -11.25 -28.87
N PRO A 129 -8.45 -11.15 -30.01
CA PRO A 129 -8.24 -10.06 -30.96
C PRO A 129 -9.11 -8.83 -30.66
N VAL A 130 -10.20 -8.97 -29.86
CA VAL A 130 -11.17 -7.89 -29.58
C VAL A 130 -11.83 -8.12 -28.21
N ALA A 131 -11.29 -7.55 -27.13
CA ALA A 131 -11.96 -7.55 -25.83
C ALA A 131 -12.87 -6.31 -25.71
N THR A 132 -14.18 -6.53 -25.84
CA THR A 132 -15.20 -5.50 -25.53
C THR A 132 -15.38 -5.49 -24.02
N THR A 133 -14.88 -4.47 -23.33
CA THR A 133 -15.16 -4.28 -21.89
C THR A 133 -16.53 -3.62 -21.69
N THR A 134 -17.17 -3.93 -20.56
CA THR A 134 -18.56 -3.61 -20.15
C THR A 134 -18.89 -2.12 -19.98
N LYS A 135 -18.15 -1.21 -20.60
CA LYS A 135 -18.41 0.24 -20.62
C LYS A 135 -18.23 0.87 -22.02
N GLY A 136 -18.54 0.13 -23.09
CA GLY A 136 -18.72 0.71 -24.43
C GLY A 136 -17.47 1.31 -25.10
N MET A 137 -16.26 1.09 -24.56
CA MET A 137 -15.01 1.51 -25.19
C MET A 137 -14.44 0.37 -26.05
N ARG A 138 -14.37 0.60 -27.36
CA ARG A 138 -13.71 -0.28 -28.33
C ARG A 138 -12.20 -0.11 -28.19
N GLN A 139 -11.49 -1.02 -27.51
CA GLN A 139 -10.03 -1.03 -27.52
C GLN A 139 -9.51 -2.11 -28.48
N LYS A 140 -8.75 -1.68 -29.50
CA LYS A 140 -8.07 -2.56 -30.46
C LYS A 140 -6.74 -3.00 -29.84
N GLY A 141 -6.71 -4.15 -29.16
CA GLY A 141 -5.48 -4.67 -28.55
C GLY A 141 -4.41 -4.98 -29.60
N LEU A 142 -3.21 -4.41 -29.48
CA LEU A 142 -2.05 -4.91 -30.22
C LEU A 142 -1.54 -6.16 -29.50
N GLY A 143 -1.17 -7.18 -30.27
CA GLY A 143 -0.99 -8.54 -29.77
C GLY A 143 -0.03 -8.69 -28.57
N ALA A 144 -0.37 -9.60 -27.66
CA ALA A 144 0.51 -10.00 -26.55
C ALA A 144 1.75 -10.75 -27.07
N GLN A 145 2.94 -10.33 -26.62
CA GLN A 145 4.21 -11.02 -26.82
C GLN A 145 4.53 -11.89 -25.60
N LEU A 146 4.80 -13.17 -25.85
CA LEU A 146 5.19 -14.14 -24.83
C LEU A 146 6.66 -14.49 -24.98
N ARG A 147 7.39 -14.48 -23.86
CA ARG A 147 8.78 -14.95 -23.77
C ARG A 147 8.93 -15.86 -22.56
N ALA A 148 9.77 -16.88 -22.66
CA ALA A 148 10.07 -17.79 -21.55
C ALA A 148 11.54 -17.66 -21.15
N SER A 149 11.80 -17.73 -19.84
CA SER A 149 13.13 -17.95 -19.26
C SER A 149 13.09 -19.17 -18.37
N TYR A 150 14.15 -19.98 -18.37
CA TYR A 150 14.23 -21.17 -17.52
C TYR A 150 15.58 -21.21 -16.82
N VAL A 151 15.53 -21.22 -15.49
CA VAL A 151 16.70 -20.97 -14.65
C VAL A 151 16.78 -22.01 -13.55
N GLN A 152 17.99 -22.45 -13.24
CA GLN A 152 18.31 -23.32 -12.11
C GLN A 152 18.96 -22.53 -11.00
N VAL A 153 18.56 -22.77 -9.77
CA VAL A 153 19.18 -22.22 -8.58
C VAL A 153 19.80 -23.36 -7.82
N TYR A 154 21.10 -23.24 -7.58
CA TYR A 154 21.88 -24.25 -6.88
C TYR A 154 22.92 -23.56 -6.00
N CYS A 155 22.93 -23.89 -4.71
CA CYS A 155 23.84 -23.31 -3.71
C CYS A 155 23.89 -21.77 -3.76
N GLU A 156 22.72 -21.10 -3.74
CA GLU A 156 22.59 -19.64 -3.83
C GLU A 156 23.12 -19.01 -5.13
N ARG A 157 23.38 -19.81 -6.17
CA ARG A 157 23.82 -19.35 -7.49
C ARG A 157 22.78 -19.67 -8.55
N VAL A 158 22.64 -18.75 -9.50
CA VAL A 158 21.60 -18.77 -10.55
C VAL A 158 22.25 -19.16 -11.88
N PHE A 159 21.71 -20.15 -12.57
CA PHE A 159 22.24 -20.65 -13.86
C PHE A 159 21.14 -20.67 -14.91
N ASP A 160 21.45 -20.22 -16.11
CA ASP A 160 20.51 -20.23 -17.23
C ASP A 160 20.47 -21.62 -17.89
N LEU A 161 19.30 -22.25 -17.90
CA LEU A 161 19.11 -23.57 -18.50
C LEU A 161 18.86 -23.53 -20.01
N LEU A 162 18.66 -22.34 -20.59
CA LEU A 162 18.39 -22.15 -22.02
C LEU A 162 19.63 -21.80 -22.83
N LEU A 163 20.79 -21.65 -22.19
CA LEU A 163 22.06 -21.42 -22.87
C LEU A 163 22.47 -22.66 -23.68
N ASP A 164 23.15 -22.40 -24.80
CA ASP A 164 23.71 -23.46 -25.60
C ASP A 164 24.86 -24.13 -24.82
N PRO A 165 24.84 -25.47 -24.62
CA PRO A 165 25.88 -26.18 -23.90
C PRO A 165 27.29 -26.00 -24.50
N THR A 166 27.40 -25.62 -25.77
CA THR A 166 28.69 -25.29 -26.43
C THR A 166 29.29 -23.96 -25.99
N ILE A 167 28.49 -23.05 -25.43
CA ILE A 167 28.94 -21.78 -24.85
C ILE A 167 29.29 -21.97 -23.36
N SER A 168 28.67 -22.97 -22.72
CA SER A 168 28.80 -23.25 -21.28
C SER A 168 30.11 -23.95 -20.88
N CYS A 169 30.86 -24.54 -21.82
CA CYS A 169 31.94 -25.48 -21.51
C CYS A 169 33.28 -24.85 -21.10
N THR A 170 33.40 -23.53 -21.00
CA THR A 170 34.70 -22.91 -20.69
C THR A 170 34.93 -22.62 -19.21
N ASN A 171 33.90 -22.36 -18.38
CA ASN A 171 34.07 -22.16 -16.91
C ASN A 171 32.73 -22.26 -16.16
N ASN A 172 32.40 -23.43 -15.58
CA ASN A 172 31.18 -23.63 -14.77
C ASN A 172 31.02 -22.65 -13.58
N SER A 173 32.12 -22.04 -13.13
CA SER A 173 32.12 -21.05 -12.04
C SER A 173 31.90 -19.60 -12.49
N GLN A 174 31.91 -19.29 -13.79
CA GLN A 174 31.72 -17.91 -14.29
C GLN A 174 30.35 -17.65 -14.92
N ASN A 175 29.56 -18.69 -15.19
CA ASN A 175 28.24 -18.57 -15.83
C ASN A 175 27.08 -18.39 -14.84
N ALA A 176 27.36 -18.08 -13.57
CA ALA A 176 26.29 -17.76 -12.63
C ALA A 176 25.77 -16.35 -12.90
N LEU A 177 24.48 -16.24 -13.19
CA LEU A 177 23.80 -14.96 -13.38
C LEU A 177 23.71 -14.19 -12.07
N GLN A 178 23.80 -12.86 -12.16
CA GLN A 178 23.68 -11.97 -11.01
C GLN A 178 22.23 -11.51 -10.84
N ILE A 179 21.76 -11.50 -9.59
CA ILE A 179 20.49 -10.89 -9.21
C ILE A 179 20.74 -9.40 -8.96
N ARG A 180 19.97 -8.52 -9.59
CA ARG A 180 20.04 -7.07 -9.41
C ARG A 180 18.66 -6.50 -9.06
N GLU A 181 18.66 -5.33 -8.44
CA GLU A 181 17.45 -4.58 -8.08
C GLU A 181 17.48 -3.21 -8.74
N THR A 182 16.34 -2.74 -9.24
CA THR A 182 16.18 -1.39 -9.78
C THR A 182 14.76 -0.91 -9.49
N ASP A 183 14.60 0.36 -9.15
CA ASP A 183 13.31 0.95 -8.77
C ASP A 183 12.22 0.73 -9.84
N ASP A 184 12.59 0.76 -11.13
CA ASP A 184 11.67 0.59 -12.26
C ASP A 184 11.25 -0.87 -12.53
N ARG A 185 12.09 -1.85 -12.18
CA ARG A 185 11.90 -3.26 -12.58
C ARG A 185 11.78 -4.22 -11.41
N GLY A 186 11.98 -3.73 -10.18
CA GLY A 186 12.18 -4.56 -9.01
C GLY A 186 13.44 -5.43 -9.15
N VAL A 187 13.43 -6.59 -8.51
CA VAL A 187 14.51 -7.57 -8.66
C VAL A 187 14.37 -8.39 -9.93
N TYR A 188 15.47 -8.44 -10.68
CA TYR A 188 15.59 -9.21 -11.90
C TYR A 188 16.95 -9.91 -11.98
N ILE A 189 17.00 -10.96 -12.81
CA ILE A 189 18.22 -11.70 -13.10
C ILE A 189 18.86 -11.06 -14.33
N ASP A 190 20.06 -10.51 -14.17
CA ASP A 190 20.80 -9.91 -15.30
C ASP A 190 21.39 -11.01 -16.20
N GLY A 191 21.30 -10.81 -17.50
CA GLY A 191 21.82 -11.76 -18.49
C GLY A 191 20.98 -13.02 -18.72
N VAL A 192 19.77 -13.11 -18.16
CA VAL A 192 18.88 -14.26 -18.41
C VAL A 192 18.39 -14.29 -19.86
N THR A 193 18.47 -15.47 -20.48
CA THR A 193 17.99 -15.68 -21.85
C THR A 193 16.47 -15.68 -21.88
N LEU A 194 15.90 -14.77 -22.68
CA LEU A 194 14.46 -14.70 -22.94
C LEU A 194 14.17 -15.23 -24.33
N ARG A 195 13.61 -16.44 -24.43
CA ARG A 195 13.23 -17.07 -25.70
C ARG A 195 11.79 -16.70 -26.06
N PRO A 196 11.51 -16.16 -27.26
CA PRO A 196 10.13 -15.94 -27.68
C PRO A 196 9.42 -17.30 -27.85
N VAL A 197 8.16 -17.35 -27.41
CA VAL A 197 7.34 -18.56 -27.49
C VAL A 197 5.99 -18.24 -28.13
N SER A 198 5.61 -19.04 -29.13
CA SER A 198 4.40 -18.84 -29.92
C SER A 198 3.37 -19.96 -29.75
N SER A 199 3.78 -21.10 -29.18
CA SER A 199 2.93 -22.27 -28.95
C SER A 199 3.27 -22.98 -27.64
N VAL A 200 2.33 -23.83 -27.18
CA VAL A 200 2.56 -24.71 -26.03
C VAL A 200 3.72 -25.66 -26.31
N GLN A 201 3.80 -26.19 -27.54
CA GLN A 201 4.83 -27.12 -27.99
C GLN A 201 6.24 -26.50 -27.90
N GLU A 202 6.40 -25.23 -28.25
CA GLU A 202 7.68 -24.52 -28.10
C GLU A 202 8.08 -24.37 -26.62
N CYS A 203 7.13 -24.07 -25.73
CA CYS A 203 7.39 -24.01 -24.29
C CYS A 203 7.80 -25.38 -23.74
N VAL A 204 7.12 -26.44 -24.16
CA VAL A 204 7.44 -27.83 -23.79
C VAL A 204 8.84 -28.21 -24.25
N ALA A 205 9.19 -27.91 -25.51
CA ALA A 205 10.52 -28.17 -26.04
C ALA A 205 11.62 -27.40 -25.27
N LEU A 206 11.37 -26.14 -24.89
CA LEU A 206 12.28 -25.37 -24.04
C LEU A 206 12.45 -25.99 -22.65
N MET A 207 11.38 -26.52 -22.06
CA MET A 207 11.45 -27.22 -20.78
C MET A 207 12.26 -28.52 -20.88
N GLU A 208 12.04 -29.32 -21.94
CA GLU A 208 12.81 -30.54 -22.20
C GLU A 208 14.29 -30.24 -22.41
N GLN A 209 14.61 -29.22 -23.20
CA GLN A 209 15.98 -28.74 -23.40
C GLN A 209 16.62 -28.33 -22.08
N GLY A 210 15.95 -27.51 -21.27
CA GLY A 210 16.51 -27.08 -20.00
C GLY A 210 16.62 -28.20 -18.98
N ASN A 211 15.73 -29.20 -19.01
CA ASN A 211 15.83 -30.40 -18.20
C ASN A 211 17.04 -31.26 -18.61
N ALA A 212 17.31 -31.39 -19.91
CA ALA A 212 18.51 -32.05 -20.41
C ALA A 212 19.78 -31.33 -19.92
N ASN A 213 19.81 -29.99 -20.04
CA ASN A 213 20.92 -29.16 -19.56
C ASN A 213 21.12 -29.26 -18.03
N ARG A 214 20.03 -29.31 -17.26
CA ARG A 214 20.05 -29.52 -15.80
C ARG A 214 20.67 -30.87 -15.43
N THR A 215 20.37 -31.93 -16.17
CA THR A 215 20.94 -33.28 -15.94
C THR A 215 22.44 -33.30 -16.18
N VAL A 216 22.93 -32.65 -17.25
CA VAL A 216 24.36 -32.56 -17.58
C VAL A 216 25.14 -31.82 -16.48
N ALA A 217 24.59 -30.73 -15.93
CA ALA A 217 25.19 -30.01 -14.81
C ALA A 217 25.27 -30.88 -13.54
N THR A 218 24.31 -31.79 -13.35
CA THR A 218 24.25 -32.68 -12.18
C THR A 218 25.27 -33.84 -12.27
N THR A 219 25.62 -34.29 -13.49
CA THR A 219 26.61 -35.37 -13.70
C THR A 219 28.07 -34.97 -13.44
N ALA A 220 28.39 -33.67 -13.33
CA ALA A 220 29.76 -33.21 -13.11
C ALA A 220 30.18 -33.15 -11.63
N MET A 221 29.24 -33.13 -10.67
CA MET A 221 29.55 -33.19 -9.24
C MET A 221 28.26 -33.42 -8.43
N ASN A 222 28.11 -34.62 -7.85
CA ASN A 222 27.02 -35.08 -6.97
C ASN A 222 25.60 -35.14 -7.60
N ALA A 223 25.17 -36.37 -7.86
CA ALA A 223 23.90 -36.74 -8.47
C ALA A 223 22.68 -36.55 -7.54
N HIS A 224 22.23 -35.31 -7.29
CA HIS A 224 20.89 -35.16 -6.73
C HIS A 224 20.14 -33.88 -7.16
N SER A 225 19.09 -34.10 -7.96
CA SER A 225 18.08 -33.12 -8.35
C SER A 225 17.29 -32.50 -7.19
N SER A 226 17.35 -33.06 -5.96
CA SER A 226 16.62 -32.55 -4.78
C SER A 226 17.18 -31.24 -4.23
N ARG A 227 18.44 -30.93 -4.54
CA ARG A 227 19.17 -29.76 -4.00
C ARG A 227 19.22 -28.56 -4.95
N SER A 228 18.68 -28.70 -6.17
CA SER A 228 18.60 -27.60 -7.12
C SER A 228 17.15 -27.28 -7.48
N HIS A 229 16.84 -26.00 -7.63
CA HIS A 229 15.48 -25.53 -7.90
C HIS A 229 15.39 -25.04 -9.33
N ALA A 230 14.33 -25.44 -10.03
CA ALA A 230 14.06 -24.95 -11.37
C ALA A 230 12.93 -23.92 -11.32
N ILE A 231 13.14 -22.79 -12.00
CA ILE A 231 12.21 -21.67 -12.11
C ILE A 231 11.96 -21.44 -13.59
N LEU A 232 10.77 -21.79 -14.05
CA LEU A 232 10.28 -21.42 -15.38
C LEU A 232 9.46 -20.14 -15.23
N THR A 233 9.87 -19.07 -15.92
CA THR A 233 9.14 -17.80 -15.91
C THR A 233 8.63 -17.50 -17.30
N ILE A 234 7.31 -17.31 -17.44
CA ILE A 234 6.67 -16.81 -18.66
C ILE A 234 6.44 -15.31 -18.50
N HIS A 235 7.12 -14.53 -19.33
CA HIS A 235 6.99 -13.08 -19.44
C HIS A 235 5.96 -12.75 -20.50
N VAL A 236 4.88 -12.09 -20.09
CA VAL A 236 3.82 -11.61 -20.98
C VAL A 236 3.93 -10.10 -21.08
N THR A 237 4.12 -9.61 -22.30
CA THR A 237 4.10 -8.17 -22.59
C THR A 237 2.92 -7.88 -23.50
N THR A 238 1.99 -7.05 -23.03
CA THR A 238 0.79 -6.65 -23.79
C THR A 238 0.87 -5.17 -24.08
N SER A 239 0.65 -4.78 -25.34
CA SER A 239 0.64 -3.39 -25.77
C SER A 239 -0.80 -2.97 -26.11
N VAL A 240 -1.32 -1.97 -25.41
CA VAL A 240 -2.67 -1.45 -25.62
C VAL A 240 -2.56 -0.01 -26.12
N LYS A 241 -3.16 0.29 -27.27
CA LYS A 241 -3.33 1.67 -27.72
C LYS A 241 -4.46 2.31 -26.92
N THR A 242 -4.17 3.44 -26.28
CA THR A 242 -5.17 4.22 -25.57
C THR A 242 -5.88 5.15 -26.56
N ASP A 243 -7.15 4.86 -26.87
CA ASP A 243 -7.99 5.77 -27.66
C ASP A 243 -8.29 7.03 -26.83
N GLY A 244 -7.69 8.17 -27.22
CA GLY A 244 -7.98 9.49 -26.63
C GLY A 244 -6.78 10.37 -26.30
N GLY A 245 -5.55 9.94 -26.54
CA GLY A 245 -4.35 10.81 -26.49
C GLY A 245 -3.91 11.28 -27.90
N PRO A 246 -3.01 12.28 -28.00
CA PRO A 246 -2.39 12.64 -29.28
C PRO A 246 -1.77 11.39 -29.91
N GLU A 247 -1.88 11.28 -31.23
CA GLU A 247 -1.56 10.10 -32.03
C GLU A 247 -0.21 9.45 -31.60
N ASP A 248 -0.23 8.13 -31.34
CA ASP A 248 0.90 7.21 -31.06
C ASP A 248 1.25 6.76 -29.63
N GLY A 249 0.48 7.12 -28.60
CA GLY A 249 0.67 6.54 -27.27
C GLY A 249 0.29 5.05 -27.17
N CYS A 250 1.20 4.19 -26.70
CA CYS A 250 0.90 2.78 -26.40
C CYS A 250 1.27 2.42 -24.96
N ASP A 251 0.27 2.03 -24.16
CA ASP A 251 0.48 1.53 -22.81
C ASP A 251 1.01 0.10 -22.86
N VAL A 252 2.15 -0.16 -22.22
CA VAL A 252 2.77 -1.49 -22.19
C VAL A 252 2.58 -2.10 -20.81
N TYR A 253 1.84 -3.21 -20.76
CA TYR A 253 1.64 -4.00 -19.55
C TYR A 253 2.62 -5.16 -19.54
N ARG A 254 3.31 -5.37 -18.42
CA ARG A 254 4.21 -6.52 -18.23
C ARG A 254 3.71 -7.39 -17.10
N SER A 255 3.52 -8.68 -17.34
CA SER A 255 3.23 -9.65 -16.29
C SER A 255 4.19 -10.82 -16.37
N GLN A 256 4.45 -11.43 -15.22
CA GLN A 256 5.35 -12.57 -15.10
C GLN A 256 4.60 -13.69 -14.38
N LEU A 257 4.57 -14.85 -15.00
CA LEU A 257 4.10 -16.09 -14.41
C LEU A 257 5.32 -16.92 -14.02
N ASN A 258 5.57 -17.04 -12.72
CA ASN A 258 6.66 -17.87 -12.20
C ASN A 258 6.12 -19.25 -11.78
N LEU A 259 6.73 -20.29 -12.34
CA LEU A 259 6.44 -21.70 -12.10
C LEU A 259 7.67 -22.32 -11.45
N VAL A 260 7.58 -22.60 -10.14
CA VAL A 260 8.76 -22.87 -9.29
C VAL A 260 8.65 -24.19 -8.54
N ASP A 261 9.77 -24.92 -8.46
CA ASP A 261 9.92 -26.23 -7.79
C ASP A 261 10.41 -26.15 -6.31
N LEU A 262 10.69 -24.96 -5.72
CA LEU A 262 10.96 -24.82 -4.26
C LEU A 262 10.75 -23.41 -3.63
N ALA A 263 11.01 -23.31 -2.31
CA ALA A 263 10.60 -22.30 -1.33
C ALA A 263 11.48 -21.06 -1.17
N GLY A 264 12.74 -21.10 -1.63
CA GLY A 264 13.76 -20.19 -1.11
C GLY A 264 13.84 -18.82 -1.77
N LEU A 265 13.45 -18.70 -3.04
CA LEU A 265 13.74 -17.49 -3.84
C LEU A 265 12.59 -16.51 -4.00
N LEU A 266 11.50 -16.72 -3.26
CA LEU A 266 10.27 -15.97 -3.44
C LEU A 266 10.18 -14.74 -2.53
N GLN A 267 11.29 -14.06 -2.21
CA GLN A 267 11.25 -12.86 -1.36
C GLN A 267 10.28 -11.80 -1.93
N TYR A 268 10.13 -11.72 -3.26
CA TYR A 268 9.16 -10.84 -3.94
C TYR A 268 7.75 -11.42 -4.08
N SER A 269 7.60 -12.75 -4.06
CA SER A 269 6.27 -13.39 -4.17
C SER A 269 5.63 -13.71 -2.81
N LEU A 270 6.42 -13.73 -1.73
CA LEU A 270 5.99 -13.89 -0.35
C LEU A 270 6.08 -12.55 0.37
N GLY A 271 5.24 -11.59 -0.02
CA GLY A 271 5.14 -10.27 0.62
C GLY A 271 5.21 -9.06 -0.32
N GLY A 272 5.43 -9.27 -1.63
CA GLY A 272 5.51 -8.20 -2.62
C GLY A 272 4.29 -8.10 -3.55
N ASN A 273 4.52 -7.49 -4.72
CA ASN A 273 3.51 -7.31 -5.77
C ASN A 273 3.27 -8.62 -6.57
N ALA A 274 2.59 -9.58 -5.94
CA ALA A 274 2.21 -10.84 -6.57
C ALA A 274 0.93 -11.42 -5.96
N LYS A 275 0.13 -12.13 -6.79
CA LYS A 275 -0.89 -13.06 -6.30
C LYS A 275 -0.26 -14.43 -6.16
N THR A 276 -0.22 -14.98 -4.96
CA THR A 276 0.56 -16.19 -4.68
C THR A 276 -0.33 -17.33 -4.19
N ALA A 277 -0.25 -18.48 -4.87
CA ALA A 277 -0.75 -19.76 -4.39
C ALA A 277 0.39 -20.73 -4.07
N LEU A 278 0.29 -21.37 -2.91
CA LEU A 278 1.21 -22.40 -2.45
C LEU A 278 0.48 -23.72 -2.36
N VAL A 279 1.02 -24.77 -2.96
CA VAL A 279 0.45 -26.10 -2.78
C VAL A 279 1.43 -27.09 -2.20
N LEU A 280 1.03 -27.60 -1.05
CA LEU A 280 1.76 -28.57 -0.26
C LEU A 280 1.45 -29.94 -0.81
N THR A 281 2.49 -30.74 -1.04
CA THR A 281 2.35 -32.12 -1.53
C THR A 281 2.92 -33.04 -0.47
N VAL A 282 2.04 -33.78 0.19
CA VAL A 282 2.37 -34.64 1.32
C VAL A 282 2.31 -36.11 0.91
N ASN A 283 3.24 -36.90 1.43
CA ASN A 283 3.27 -38.34 1.28
C ASN A 283 2.45 -38.95 2.44
N PRO A 284 1.49 -39.85 2.19
CA PRO A 284 0.72 -40.47 3.27
C PRO A 284 1.51 -41.53 4.07
N ASP A 285 2.71 -41.91 3.64
CA ASP A 285 3.54 -42.91 4.32
C ASP A 285 4.06 -42.44 5.70
N ALA A 286 3.97 -43.31 6.71
CA ALA A 286 4.46 -43.07 8.06
C ALA A 286 5.99 -42.89 8.13
N SER A 287 6.75 -43.43 7.17
CA SER A 287 8.21 -43.26 7.11
C SER A 287 8.63 -41.80 6.91
N GLU A 288 7.81 -40.99 6.23
CA GLU A 288 8.03 -39.57 5.95
C GLU A 288 7.20 -38.64 6.85
N ALA A 289 6.67 -39.16 7.97
CA ALA A 289 5.79 -38.46 8.88
C ALA A 289 6.33 -37.11 9.38
N SER A 290 7.62 -37.06 9.74
CA SER A 290 8.30 -35.85 10.23
C SER A 290 8.36 -34.74 9.17
N GLU A 291 8.69 -35.09 7.94
CA GLU A 291 8.76 -34.18 6.78
C GLU A 291 7.36 -33.67 6.39
N CYS A 292 6.36 -34.56 6.43
CA CYS A 292 4.97 -34.18 6.19
C CYS A 292 4.48 -33.19 7.26
N HIS A 293 4.78 -33.46 8.54
CA HIS A 293 4.45 -32.54 9.63
C HIS A 293 5.10 -31.16 9.44
N ALA A 294 6.39 -31.11 9.13
CA ALA A 294 7.11 -29.86 8.86
C ALA A 294 6.51 -29.10 7.67
N THR A 295 6.13 -29.81 6.60
CA THR A 295 5.49 -29.25 5.41
C THR A 295 4.11 -28.64 5.73
N LEU A 296 3.30 -29.33 6.52
CA LEU A 296 1.98 -28.85 6.93
C LEU A 296 2.08 -27.60 7.84
N GLN A 297 3.01 -27.61 8.79
CA GLN A 297 3.30 -26.43 9.61
C GLN A 297 3.80 -25.24 8.79
N PHE A 298 4.67 -25.50 7.80
CA PHE A 298 5.13 -24.47 6.86
C PHE A 298 3.95 -23.83 6.13
N GLY A 299 3.02 -24.65 5.63
CA GLY A 299 1.77 -24.20 5.02
C GLY A 299 0.95 -23.27 5.92
N GLN A 300 0.72 -23.66 7.17
CA GLN A 300 -0.02 -22.83 8.13
C GLN A 300 0.65 -21.48 8.41
N ARG A 301 1.98 -21.43 8.43
CA ARG A 301 2.73 -20.17 8.55
C ARG A 301 2.59 -19.33 7.27
N ALA A 302 2.64 -19.95 6.10
CA ALA A 302 2.50 -19.25 4.82
C ALA A 302 1.13 -18.58 4.65
N MET A 303 0.05 -19.17 5.16
CA MET A 303 -1.30 -18.56 5.15
C MET A 303 -1.39 -17.22 5.88
N LYS A 304 -0.44 -16.92 6.77
CA LYS A 304 -0.39 -15.66 7.53
C LYS A 304 0.28 -14.52 6.76
N VAL A 305 0.94 -14.84 5.64
CA VAL A 305 1.63 -13.85 4.81
C VAL A 305 0.59 -13.08 4.00
N GLN A 306 0.65 -11.74 4.08
CA GLN A 306 -0.15 -10.83 3.27
C GLN A 306 0.64 -10.41 2.03
N VAL A 307 -0.05 -10.31 0.89
CA VAL A 307 0.46 -9.89 -0.40
C VAL A 307 -0.39 -8.75 -0.94
N THR A 308 0.22 -7.80 -1.64
CA THR A 308 -0.48 -6.64 -2.21
C THR A 308 -0.19 -6.57 -3.70
N ALA A 309 -1.11 -7.08 -4.52
CA ALA A 309 -0.93 -7.11 -5.96
C ALA A 309 -1.45 -5.83 -6.63
N THR A 310 -0.63 -5.21 -7.47
CA THR A 310 -0.92 -4.06 -8.32
C THR A 310 -0.59 -4.38 -9.78
N VAL A 311 -1.31 -3.75 -10.71
CA VAL A 311 -1.09 -3.95 -12.14
C VAL A 311 0.21 -3.26 -12.56
N ASN A 312 1.15 -4.03 -13.10
CA ASN A 312 2.42 -3.55 -13.62
C ASN A 312 2.23 -2.85 -14.97
N VAL A 313 2.11 -1.52 -14.93
CA VAL A 313 2.07 -0.66 -16.11
C VAL A 313 3.45 -0.06 -16.31
N VAL A 314 4.03 -0.28 -17.49
CA VAL A 314 5.28 0.35 -17.88
C VAL A 314 4.91 1.62 -18.62
N PRO A 315 5.21 2.80 -18.06
CA PRO A 315 4.97 4.05 -18.78
C PRO A 315 5.83 4.09 -20.05
N ASP A 316 5.25 4.60 -21.13
CA ASP A 316 6.00 4.84 -22.36
C ASP A 316 6.96 6.02 -22.13
N TYR A 317 8.20 5.69 -21.79
CA TYR A 317 9.24 6.69 -21.52
C TYR A 317 9.51 7.59 -22.73
N LYS A 318 9.25 7.16 -23.97
CA LYS A 318 9.38 8.04 -25.14
C LYS A 318 8.34 9.15 -25.09
N ARG A 319 7.08 8.80 -24.87
CA ARG A 319 6.00 9.76 -24.68
C ARG A 319 6.27 10.69 -23.49
N LEU A 320 6.78 10.16 -22.38
CA LEU A 320 7.12 10.98 -21.22
C LEU A 320 8.24 11.98 -21.55
N VAL A 321 9.28 11.54 -22.27
CA VAL A 321 10.36 12.42 -22.75
C VAL A 321 9.82 13.47 -23.71
N ASP A 322 8.98 13.10 -24.67
CA ASP A 322 8.37 14.04 -25.61
C ASP A 322 7.47 15.06 -24.89
N GLU A 323 6.68 14.63 -23.90
CA GLU A 323 5.85 15.51 -23.07
C GLU A 323 6.72 16.45 -22.21
N LEU A 324 7.79 15.94 -21.61
CA LEU A 324 8.73 16.76 -20.85
C LEU A 324 9.42 17.77 -21.76
N GLN A 325 9.80 17.39 -22.97
CA GLN A 325 10.42 18.27 -23.96
C GLN A 325 9.46 19.36 -24.41
N VAL A 326 8.18 19.04 -24.65
CA VAL A 326 7.14 20.04 -24.95
C VAL A 326 6.94 20.98 -23.77
N ARG A 327 6.85 20.45 -22.54
CA ARG A 327 6.68 21.26 -21.33
C ARG A 327 7.89 22.19 -21.12
N GLN A 328 9.10 21.69 -21.36
CA GLN A 328 10.33 22.47 -21.33
C GLN A 328 10.32 23.57 -22.39
N ASN A 329 9.98 23.25 -23.64
CA ASN A 329 9.86 24.25 -24.71
C ASN A 329 8.77 25.30 -24.40
N THR A 330 7.68 24.90 -23.72
CA THR A 330 6.62 25.83 -23.31
C THR A 330 7.10 26.77 -22.21
N LEU A 331 7.90 26.26 -21.27
CA LEU A 331 8.55 27.06 -20.22
C LEU A 331 9.63 27.99 -20.80
N ASP A 332 10.42 27.49 -21.76
CA ASP A 332 11.46 28.27 -22.44
C ASP A 332 10.88 29.30 -23.42
N ALA A 333 9.65 29.08 -23.92
CA ALA A 333 8.90 30.04 -24.73
C ALA A 333 8.21 31.15 -23.90
N VAL A 334 8.27 31.09 -22.56
CA VAL A 334 7.87 32.23 -21.73
C VAL A 334 8.89 33.34 -21.92
N ASP A 335 8.47 34.39 -22.62
CA ASP A 335 9.30 35.56 -22.95
C ASP A 335 9.99 36.12 -21.68
N PRO A 336 11.33 36.29 -21.66
CA PRO A 336 12.05 36.95 -20.57
C PRO A 336 11.46 38.30 -20.17
N LEU A 337 10.76 38.99 -21.08
CA LEU A 337 10.07 40.25 -20.81
C LEU A 337 8.81 40.07 -19.95
N GLU A 338 8.06 38.98 -20.09
CA GLU A 338 6.89 38.69 -19.26
C GLU A 338 7.31 38.26 -17.85
N ILE A 339 8.39 37.48 -17.72
CA ILE A 339 9.01 37.17 -16.41
C ILE A 339 9.45 38.46 -15.70
N ARG A 340 10.06 39.39 -16.44
CA ARG A 340 10.51 40.69 -15.89
C ARG A 340 9.36 41.63 -15.55
N LYS A 341 8.21 41.53 -16.24
CA LYS A 341 6.98 42.25 -15.89
C LYS A 341 6.34 41.67 -14.63
N HIS A 342 6.20 40.35 -14.52
CA HIS A 342 5.63 39.71 -13.33
C HIS A 342 6.50 39.96 -12.09
N ALA A 343 7.83 39.83 -12.20
CA ALA A 343 8.74 40.17 -11.10
C ALA A 343 8.66 41.65 -10.65
N LYS A 344 8.40 42.58 -11.58
CA LYS A 344 8.17 43.99 -11.25
C LYS A 344 6.81 44.22 -10.59
N LEU A 345 5.77 43.52 -11.04
CA LEU A 345 4.42 43.59 -10.47
C LEU A 345 4.39 42.99 -9.06
N ASP A 346 5.09 41.87 -8.83
CA ASP A 346 5.22 41.25 -7.51
C ASP A 346 5.98 42.16 -6.54
N ALA A 347 7.11 42.73 -6.96
CA ALA A 347 7.86 43.70 -6.16
C ALA A 347 7.06 44.99 -5.87
N GLN A 348 6.10 45.36 -6.74
CA GLN A 348 5.20 46.48 -6.51
C GLN A 348 4.05 46.09 -5.56
N GLY A 349 3.57 44.85 -5.62
CA GLY A 349 2.59 44.28 -4.69
C GLY A 349 3.13 44.20 -3.27
N ASP A 350 4.38 43.75 -3.09
CA ASP A 350 5.03 43.69 -1.78
C ASP A 350 5.18 45.08 -1.15
N ARG A 351 5.55 46.10 -1.93
CA ARG A 351 5.61 47.50 -1.45
C ARG A 351 4.25 48.05 -1.06
N LEU A 352 3.19 47.71 -1.79
CA LEU A 352 1.83 48.13 -1.45
C LEU A 352 1.36 47.47 -0.16
N ASN A 353 1.66 46.19 0.05
CA ASN A 353 1.34 45.47 1.29
C ASN A 353 2.09 46.05 2.50
N GLU A 354 3.36 46.41 2.34
CA GLU A 354 4.15 47.05 3.40
C GLU A 354 3.56 48.42 3.78
N MET A 355 3.19 49.23 2.78
CA MET A 355 2.57 50.54 3.00
C MET A 355 1.15 50.45 3.62
N ASP A 356 0.37 49.43 3.28
CA ASP A 356 -0.94 49.16 3.90
C ASP A 356 -0.80 48.73 5.37
N MET A 357 0.25 47.96 5.70
CA MET A 357 0.57 47.57 7.07
C MET A 357 0.96 48.78 7.93
N GLU A 358 1.78 49.69 7.39
CA GLU A 358 2.11 50.96 8.03
C GLU A 358 0.89 51.87 8.21
N LEU A 359 -0.01 51.91 7.22
CA LEU A 359 -1.24 52.69 7.32
C LEU A 359 -2.20 52.13 8.39
N GLN A 360 -2.30 50.81 8.51
CA GLN A 360 -3.11 50.16 9.55
C GLN A 360 -2.57 50.44 10.95
N THR A 361 -1.26 50.35 11.15
CA THR A 361 -0.63 50.64 12.44
C THR A 361 -0.79 52.12 12.82
N SER A 362 -0.63 53.03 11.86
CA SER A 362 -0.89 54.47 12.07
C SER A 362 -2.35 54.75 12.47
N LYS A 363 -3.33 54.12 11.79
CA LYS A 363 -4.76 54.23 12.14
C LYS A 363 -5.06 53.69 13.55
N GLN A 364 -4.46 52.56 13.93
CA GLN A 364 -4.60 52.02 15.29
C GLN A 364 -4.02 52.98 16.34
N CYS A 365 -2.83 53.52 16.12
CA CYS A 365 -2.20 54.51 17.00
C CYS A 365 -3.08 55.76 17.15
N GLN A 366 -3.66 56.26 16.06
CA GLN A 366 -4.55 57.42 16.09
C GLN A 366 -5.84 57.15 16.89
N ALA A 367 -6.44 55.96 16.74
CA ALA A 367 -7.62 55.56 17.51
C ALA A 367 -7.31 55.46 19.02
N VAL A 368 -6.16 54.89 19.40
CA VAL A 368 -5.72 54.81 20.80
C VAL A 368 -5.50 56.21 21.38
N LEU A 369 -4.84 57.10 20.63
CA LEU A 369 -4.62 58.49 21.05
C LEU A 369 -5.94 59.23 21.27
N GLN A 370 -6.91 59.06 20.36
CA GLN A 370 -8.22 59.69 20.46
C GLN A 370 -9.00 59.20 21.70
N ILE A 371 -8.94 57.90 22.02
CA ILE A 371 -9.55 57.34 23.23
C ILE A 371 -8.88 57.91 24.48
N PHE A 372 -7.55 58.00 24.51
CA PHE A 372 -6.81 58.51 25.66
C PHE A 372 -7.11 60.00 25.92
N CYS A 373 -7.09 60.82 24.86
CA CYS A 373 -7.44 62.23 24.94
C CYS A 373 -8.87 62.43 25.44
N ARG A 374 -9.84 61.65 24.92
CA ARG A 374 -11.23 61.72 25.34
C ARG A 374 -11.41 61.34 26.81
N ARG A 375 -10.79 60.23 27.26
CA ARG A 375 -10.83 59.81 28.67
C ARG A 375 -10.25 60.88 29.61
N ARG A 376 -9.12 61.49 29.25
CA ARG A 376 -8.50 62.55 30.04
C ARG A 376 -9.40 63.78 30.15
N TYR A 377 -10.03 64.16 29.04
CA TYR A 377 -10.99 65.28 29.02
C TYR A 377 -12.22 64.98 29.89
N ASP A 378 -12.81 63.79 29.75
CA ASP A 378 -13.97 63.37 30.55
C ASP A 378 -13.64 63.35 32.05
N GLN A 379 -12.44 62.88 32.44
CA GLN A 379 -11.99 62.88 33.82
C GLN A 379 -11.85 64.30 34.39
N GLN A 380 -11.28 65.24 33.61
CA GLN A 380 -11.21 66.64 34.01
C GLN A 380 -12.60 67.26 34.16
N LEU A 381 -13.53 66.94 33.25
CA LEU A 381 -14.90 67.43 33.31
C LEU A 381 -15.60 66.97 34.60
N VAL A 382 -15.39 65.71 35.00
CA VAL A 382 -15.92 65.16 36.27
C VAL A 382 -15.32 65.87 37.46
N THR A 383 -14.01 66.12 37.50
CA THR A 383 -13.38 66.83 38.62
C THR A 383 -13.89 68.27 38.73
N HIS A 384 -14.04 68.99 37.61
CA HIS A 384 -14.59 70.33 37.62
C HIS A 384 -16.05 70.37 38.08
N LYS A 385 -16.88 69.39 37.69
CA LYS A 385 -18.25 69.25 38.21
C LYS A 385 -18.29 69.04 39.73
N HIS A 386 -17.39 68.22 40.28
CA HIS A 386 -17.33 68.02 41.74
C HIS A 386 -16.95 69.30 42.47
N VAL A 387 -15.96 70.04 41.97
CA VAL A 387 -15.56 71.33 42.55
C VAL A 387 -16.70 72.35 42.51
N ALA A 388 -17.40 72.46 41.37
CA ALA A 388 -18.54 73.35 41.23
C ALA A 388 -19.69 72.99 42.20
N ASN A 389 -20.02 71.70 42.31
CA ASN A 389 -21.04 71.22 43.23
C ASN A 389 -20.70 71.52 44.69
N ARG A 390 -19.43 71.33 45.08
CA ARG A 390 -18.94 71.65 46.43
C ARG A 390 -19.05 73.14 46.73
N ALA A 391 -18.59 73.99 45.80
CA ALA A 391 -18.71 75.43 45.95
C ALA A 391 -20.17 75.88 46.06
N ASN A 392 -21.08 75.28 45.30
CA ASN A 392 -22.51 75.57 45.38
C ASN A 392 -23.12 75.16 46.73
N GLN A 393 -22.67 74.04 47.30
CA GLN A 393 -23.11 73.58 48.63
C GLN A 393 -22.59 74.49 49.74
N GLU A 394 -21.32 74.92 49.66
CA GLU A 394 -20.74 75.89 50.58
C GLU A 394 -21.48 77.24 50.52
N TRP A 395 -21.87 77.69 49.33
CA TRP A 395 -22.66 78.91 49.15
C TRP A 395 -24.04 78.81 49.83
N HIS A 396 -24.76 77.69 49.64
CA HIS A 396 -26.04 77.46 50.32
C HIS A 396 -25.91 77.41 51.85
N ASN A 397 -24.81 76.88 52.38
CA ASN A 397 -24.56 76.90 53.83
C ASN A 397 -24.38 78.33 54.35
N VAL A 398 -23.58 79.15 53.66
CA VAL A 398 -23.36 80.55 54.01
C VAL A 398 -24.65 81.36 53.92
N GLU A 399 -25.47 81.12 52.89
CA GLU A 399 -26.78 81.75 52.75
C GLU A 399 -27.72 81.39 53.92
N HIS A 400 -27.70 80.14 54.37
CA HIS A 400 -28.46 79.69 55.54
C HIS A 400 -27.96 80.33 56.85
N GLU A 401 -26.64 80.45 57.05
CA GLU A 401 -26.04 81.12 58.22
C GLU A 401 -26.39 82.61 58.27
N LEU A 402 -26.26 83.33 57.14
CA LEU A 402 -26.65 84.73 57.02
C LEU A 402 -28.14 84.94 57.28
N SER A 403 -28.99 84.02 56.78
CA SER A 403 -30.42 84.06 57.06
C SER A 403 -30.70 83.89 58.56
N ALA A 404 -30.00 82.96 59.22
CA ALA A 404 -30.12 82.73 60.66
C ALA A 404 -29.68 83.94 61.49
N GLU A 405 -28.54 84.55 61.17
CA GLU A 405 -28.08 85.80 61.81
C GLU A 405 -29.05 86.95 61.58
N ARG A 406 -29.59 87.09 60.36
CA ARG A 406 -30.60 88.11 60.07
C ARG A 406 -31.85 87.94 60.93
N THR A 407 -32.35 86.71 61.09
CA THR A 407 -33.48 86.44 62.00
C THR A 407 -33.13 86.75 63.45
N ALA A 408 -31.92 86.43 63.91
CA ALA A 408 -31.47 86.76 65.25
C ALA A 408 -31.40 88.28 65.48
N HIS A 409 -30.81 89.04 64.54
CA HIS A 409 -30.78 90.50 64.61
C HIS A 409 -32.16 91.14 64.60
N LEU A 410 -33.09 90.64 63.78
CA LEU A 410 -34.47 91.13 63.77
C LEU A 410 -35.16 90.88 65.12
N ALA A 411 -34.90 89.74 65.77
CA ALA A 411 -35.38 89.46 67.12
C ALA A 411 -34.80 90.44 68.15
N THR A 412 -33.49 90.70 68.13
CA THR A 412 -32.86 91.69 69.02
C THR A 412 -33.40 93.10 68.79
N ILE A 413 -33.63 93.49 67.53
CA ILE A 413 -34.24 94.79 67.21
C ILE A 413 -35.66 94.89 67.79
N ALA A 414 -36.45 93.81 67.73
CA ALA A 414 -37.76 93.76 68.34
C ALA A 414 -37.69 93.92 69.87
N GLU A 415 -36.75 93.23 70.54
CA GLU A 415 -36.52 93.38 71.98
C GLU A 415 -36.11 94.81 72.37
N VAL A 416 -35.23 95.45 71.61
CA VAL A 416 -34.83 96.85 71.84
C VAL A 416 -35.99 97.81 71.62
N ARG A 417 -36.85 97.57 70.62
CA ARG A 417 -38.06 98.36 70.39
C ARG A 417 -39.02 98.24 71.58
N ASP A 418 -39.28 97.03 72.06
CA ASP A 418 -40.09 96.79 73.25
C ASP A 418 -39.51 97.49 74.49
N ALA A 419 -38.18 97.45 74.67
CA ALA A 419 -37.51 98.16 75.76
C ALA A 419 -37.63 99.69 75.64
N LYS A 420 -37.53 100.24 74.42
CA LYS A 420 -37.72 101.67 74.15
C LYS A 420 -39.16 102.11 74.44
N GLU A 421 -40.16 101.32 74.06
CA GLU A 421 -41.56 101.61 74.39
C GLU A 421 -41.78 101.64 75.91
N LYS A 422 -41.17 100.72 76.66
CA LYS A 422 -41.21 100.73 78.14
C LYS A 422 -40.54 101.98 78.75
N LEU A 423 -39.47 102.50 78.14
CA LEU A 423 -38.82 103.74 78.59
C LEU A 423 -39.61 105.01 78.21
N GLY A 424 -40.31 105.01 77.07
CA GLY A 424 -41.14 106.13 76.61
C GLY A 424 -42.42 106.37 77.42
N THR A 425 -42.76 105.47 78.35
CA THR A 425 -43.91 105.61 79.26
C THR A 425 -43.55 106.17 80.64
N LEU A 426 -42.32 106.64 80.85
CA LEU A 426 -41.93 107.30 82.12
C LEU A 426 -42.41 108.77 82.12
N PRO A 427 -43.21 109.21 83.11
CA PRO A 427 -43.75 110.57 83.14
C PRO A 427 -42.67 111.62 83.48
N ASP A 428 -42.68 112.73 82.73
CA ASP A 428 -41.87 113.92 82.95
C ASP A 428 -42.01 114.44 84.40
N LYS A 429 -40.87 114.63 85.06
CA LYS A 429 -40.80 115.28 86.38
C LYS A 429 -40.42 116.75 86.18
N PRO A 430 -41.21 117.73 86.67
CA PRO A 430 -40.99 119.16 86.44
C PRO A 430 -39.82 119.70 87.31
N PRO A 431 -39.37 120.96 87.05
CA PRO A 431 -37.97 121.37 87.02
C PRO A 431 -37.25 121.48 88.37
#